data_AF-A0A968CZX2-F1
#
_entry.id   AF-A0A968CZX2-F1
#
_cell.length_a   1.000
_cell.length_b   1.000
_cell.length_c   1.000
_cell.angle_alpha   90.00
_cell.angle_beta   90.00
_cell.angle_gamma   90.00
#
_symmetry.space_group_name_H-M   'P 1'
#
loop_
_entity.id
_entity.type
_entity.pdbx_description
1 polymer ?
#
loop_
_entity_poly.entity_id
_entity_poly.type
_entity_poly.pdbx_seq_one_letter_code
_entity_poly.pdbx_strand_id
1 'polypeptide(L)'
;MGPNDAELVRVFTREVGGTIGDVTFPDNQDIEIVVEAEVGTALFNTGGAFNFTLCVRDLCTFDLVQARNGALADILEQPGTFGAAPWANLAQQFTFVIPASELANRAGHILEILVCLQVGIATVDASFARSPLFHITVP
;
A
#
# COMPACT_ATOMS: atom_id res chain seq x y z
N MET A 1 8.20 -2.92 -17.97
CA MET A 1 6.83 -3.48 -17.97
C MET A 1 6.34 -3.67 -19.40
N GLY A 2 5.75 -4.82 -19.74
CA GLY A 2 5.12 -5.09 -21.03
C GLY A 2 3.69 -4.54 -21.13
N PRO A 3 3.08 -4.56 -22.32
CA PRO A 3 1.75 -3.96 -22.54
C PRO A 3 0.60 -4.70 -21.85
N ASN A 4 0.80 -5.95 -21.41
CA ASN A 4 -0.22 -6.79 -20.76
C ASN A 4 0.04 -6.99 -19.26
N ASP A 5 1.03 -6.30 -18.70
CA ASP A 5 1.47 -6.51 -17.32
C ASP A 5 1.00 -5.35 -16.44
N ALA A 6 0.91 -5.55 -15.13
CA ALA A 6 0.85 -4.46 -14.17
C ALA A 6 1.79 -4.79 -13.00
N GLU A 7 2.44 -3.78 -12.46
CA GLU A 7 3.52 -3.96 -11.51
C GLU A 7 3.49 -2.91 -10.40
N LEU A 8 3.83 -3.35 -9.19
CA LEU A 8 4.15 -2.47 -8.07
C LEU A 8 5.54 -1.86 -8.30
N VAL A 9 5.61 -0.53 -8.43
CA VAL A 9 6.86 0.20 -8.62
C VAL A 9 7.54 0.45 -7.29
N ARG A 10 6.78 0.90 -6.29
CA ARG A 10 7.32 1.29 -4.99
C ARG A 10 6.27 1.25 -3.90
N VAL A 11 6.72 0.89 -2.69
CA VAL A 11 5.93 1.01 -1.46
C VAL A 11 6.77 1.74 -0.43
N PHE A 12 6.23 2.77 0.19
CA PHE A 12 6.93 3.54 1.22
C PHE A 12 5.96 4.23 2.18
N THR A 13 6.49 4.70 3.29
CA THR A 13 5.78 5.46 4.31
C THR A 13 6.19 6.93 4.28
N ARG A 14 5.29 7.82 4.70
CA ARG A 14 5.56 9.24 4.89
C ARG A 14 4.60 9.84 5.92
N GLU A 15 4.88 11.05 6.38
CA GLU A 15 3.89 11.85 7.12
C GLU A 15 2.66 12.09 6.24
N VAL A 16 1.47 12.20 6.83
CA VAL A 16 0.23 12.43 6.08
C VAL A 16 0.34 13.71 5.24
N GLY A 17 0.21 13.58 3.92
CA GLY A 17 0.36 14.69 2.98
C GLY A 17 1.81 15.12 2.71
N GLY A 18 2.79 14.43 3.30
CA GLY A 18 4.21 14.61 3.01
C GLY A 18 4.55 14.28 1.55
N THR A 19 5.73 14.68 1.10
CA THR A 19 6.19 14.42 -0.29
C THR A 19 7.36 13.47 -0.37
N ILE A 20 8.04 13.24 0.76
CA ILE A 20 9.26 12.45 0.86
C ILE A 20 8.97 11.25 1.77
N GLY A 21 9.56 10.10 1.44
CA GLY A 21 9.48 8.93 2.29
C GLY A 21 10.25 9.11 3.59
N ASP A 22 9.64 8.68 4.69
CA ASP A 22 10.23 8.68 6.02
C ASP A 22 10.23 7.26 6.59
N VAL A 23 11.15 7.01 7.51
CA VAL A 23 11.38 5.73 8.18
C VAL A 23 11.28 5.84 9.71
N THR A 24 10.95 7.01 10.24
CA THR A 24 10.75 7.23 11.67
C THR A 24 9.48 8.03 11.92
N PHE A 25 8.62 7.52 12.80
CA PHE A 25 7.33 8.16 13.11
C PHE A 25 7.02 8.10 14.60
N PRO A 26 6.61 9.21 15.23
CA PRO A 26 5.98 9.20 16.55
C PRO A 26 4.79 8.24 16.67
N ASP A 27 4.62 7.64 17.85
CA ASP A 27 3.53 6.72 18.19
C ASP A 27 2.14 7.39 18.30
N ASN A 28 2.09 8.72 18.24
CA ASN A 28 0.90 9.54 18.43
C ASN A 28 0.44 10.27 17.16
N GLN A 29 1.02 9.92 15.99
CA GLN A 29 0.65 10.54 14.71
C GLN A 29 0.26 9.50 13.67
N ASP A 30 -0.60 9.90 12.74
CA ASP A 30 -0.96 9.07 11.60
C ASP A 30 0.23 8.92 10.64
N ILE A 31 0.36 7.75 10.01
CA ILE A 31 1.37 7.47 8.98
C ILE A 31 0.64 7.22 7.67
N GLU A 32 1.11 7.84 6.58
CA GLU A 32 0.61 7.55 5.24
C GLU A 32 1.48 6.52 4.54
N ILE A 33 0.85 5.43 4.10
CA ILE A 33 1.41 4.44 3.20
C ILE A 33 1.15 4.88 1.78
N VAL A 34 2.18 4.84 0.95
CA VAL A 34 2.11 5.14 -0.47
C VAL A 34 2.49 3.91 -1.27
N VAL A 35 1.59 3.48 -2.14
CA VAL A 35 1.80 2.41 -3.11
C VAL A 35 1.77 3.01 -4.50
N GLU A 36 2.87 2.93 -5.22
CA GLU A 36 2.99 3.35 -6.61
C GLU A 36 2.96 2.12 -7.51
N ALA A 37 2.09 2.12 -8.50
CA ALA A 37 1.93 1.02 -9.42
C ALA A 37 1.72 1.52 -10.85
N GLU A 38 2.12 0.69 -11.81
CA GLU A 38 1.98 0.94 -13.24
C GLU A 38 1.24 -0.21 -13.92
N VAL A 39 0.57 0.10 -15.03
CA VAL A 39 -0.14 -0.88 -15.86
C VAL A 39 0.15 -0.64 -17.35
N GLY A 40 0.37 -1.74 -18.06
CA GLY A 40 0.59 -1.77 -19.50
C GLY A 40 -0.65 -1.30 -20.28
N THR A 41 -0.42 -0.68 -21.42
CA THR A 41 -1.47 0.00 -22.19
C THR A 41 -2.57 -0.92 -22.71
N ALA A 42 -2.27 -2.17 -23.05
CA ALA A 42 -3.28 -3.11 -23.55
C ALA A 42 -4.21 -3.60 -22.42
N LEU A 43 -3.63 -3.93 -21.26
CA LEU A 43 -4.37 -4.31 -20.07
C LEU A 43 -5.22 -3.14 -19.53
N PHE A 44 -4.69 -1.93 -19.59
CA PHE A 44 -5.41 -0.71 -19.22
C PHE A 44 -6.61 -0.45 -20.13
N ASN A 45 -6.40 -0.45 -21.46
CA ASN A 45 -7.46 -0.15 -22.43
C ASN A 45 -8.56 -1.21 -22.48
N THR A 46 -8.27 -2.45 -22.06
CA THR A 46 -9.29 -3.52 -21.98
C THR A 46 -10.08 -3.51 -20.68
N GLY A 47 -9.70 -2.68 -19.70
CA GLY A 47 -10.33 -2.69 -18.38
C GLY A 47 -10.10 -4.00 -17.66
N GLY A 48 -8.85 -4.47 -17.59
CA GLY A 48 -8.51 -5.63 -16.77
C GLY A 48 -8.90 -5.42 -15.29
N ALA A 49 -9.27 -6.50 -14.61
CA ALA A 49 -9.52 -6.48 -13.17
C ALA A 49 -8.22 -6.59 -12.39
N PHE A 50 -8.15 -5.91 -11.24
CA PHE A 50 -7.06 -6.01 -10.29
C PHE A 50 -7.57 -6.11 -8.85
N ASN A 51 -6.70 -6.58 -7.96
CA ASN A 51 -6.90 -6.52 -6.52
C ASN A 51 -5.59 -6.19 -5.81
N PHE A 52 -5.59 -5.20 -4.93
CA PHE A 52 -4.47 -5.00 -4.00
C PHE A 52 -4.73 -5.69 -2.69
N THR A 53 -3.74 -6.41 -2.18
CA THR A 53 -3.70 -6.85 -0.79
C THR A 53 -2.58 -6.15 -0.06
N LEU A 54 -2.89 -5.51 1.06
CA LEU A 54 -1.94 -4.78 1.89
C LEU A 54 -1.89 -5.36 3.30
N CYS A 55 -0.69 -5.45 3.84
CA CYS A 55 -0.43 -5.93 5.19
C CYS A 55 0.65 -5.06 5.83
N VAL A 56 0.36 -4.51 7.01
CA VAL A 56 1.37 -3.86 7.85
C VAL A 56 1.73 -4.84 8.96
N ARG A 57 2.98 -5.28 8.97
CA ARG A 57 3.48 -6.29 9.90
C ARG A 57 4.37 -5.64 10.94
N ASP A 58 4.10 -5.92 12.21
CA ASP A 58 5.01 -5.61 13.29
C ASP A 58 6.03 -6.74 13.46
N LEU A 59 7.32 -6.43 13.38
CA LEU A 59 8.39 -7.42 13.49
C LEU A 59 8.79 -7.73 14.93
N CYS A 60 8.31 -6.97 15.91
CA CYS A 60 8.58 -7.17 17.33
C CYS A 60 7.54 -8.10 17.95
N THR A 61 6.26 -7.97 17.56
CA THR A 61 5.13 -8.74 18.10
C THR A 61 4.57 -9.78 17.13
N PHE A 62 4.92 -9.70 15.85
CA PHE A 62 4.40 -10.54 14.76
C PHE A 62 2.89 -10.44 14.54
N ASP A 63 2.25 -9.39 15.05
CA ASP A 63 0.85 -9.07 14.77
C ASP A 63 0.71 -8.13 13.57
N LEU A 64 -0.54 -7.92 13.15
CA LEU A 64 -0.90 -7.05 12.05
C LEU A 64 -1.37 -5.71 12.59
N VAL A 65 -0.88 -4.64 11.97
CA VAL A 65 -1.30 -3.26 12.22
C VAL A 65 -2.33 -2.87 11.17
N GLN A 66 -3.44 -2.27 11.58
CA GLN A 66 -4.49 -1.91 10.62
C GLN A 66 -4.16 -0.65 9.83
N ALA A 67 -4.45 -0.68 8.53
CA ALA A 67 -4.39 0.48 7.64
C ALA A 67 -5.75 0.74 7.00
N ARG A 68 -6.04 2.00 6.67
CA ARG A 68 -7.35 2.49 6.18
C ARG A 68 -7.20 3.27 4.87
N ASN A 69 -8.22 3.28 4.01
CA ASN A 69 -8.34 4.23 2.89
C ASN A 69 -9.75 4.82 2.92
N GLY A 70 -9.86 6.09 3.31
CA GLY A 70 -11.14 6.75 3.49
C GLY A 70 -12.02 6.06 4.55
N ALA A 71 -13.22 5.64 4.15
CA ALA A 71 -14.22 5.04 5.06
C ALA A 71 -14.02 3.53 5.30
N LEU A 72 -13.09 2.89 4.58
CA LEU A 72 -12.81 1.46 4.76
C LEU A 72 -11.84 1.30 5.93
N ALA A 73 -12.38 0.82 7.07
CA ALA A 73 -11.57 0.25 8.12
C ALA A 73 -11.07 -1.11 7.63
N ASP A 74 -9.75 -1.33 7.71
CA ASP A 74 -9.06 -2.59 7.43
C ASP A 74 -9.00 -2.94 5.93
N ILE A 75 -8.06 -2.30 5.23
CA ILE A 75 -7.80 -2.67 3.83
C ILE A 75 -6.87 -3.86 3.78
N LEU A 76 -7.52 -5.02 3.78
CA LEU A 76 -6.93 -6.25 3.30
C LEU A 76 -7.05 -6.35 1.78
N GLU A 77 -8.08 -5.74 1.17
CA GLU A 77 -8.34 -5.85 -0.27
C GLU A 77 -8.88 -4.54 -0.87
N GLN A 78 -8.37 -4.15 -2.04
CA GLN A 78 -8.92 -3.06 -2.86
C GLN A 78 -9.10 -3.55 -4.31
N PRO A 79 -10.27 -4.15 -4.62
CA PRO A 79 -10.57 -4.59 -5.97
C PRO A 79 -10.88 -3.39 -6.89
N GLY A 80 -10.59 -3.54 -8.18
CA GLY A 80 -10.94 -2.53 -9.16
C GLY A 80 -10.76 -2.98 -10.60
N THR A 81 -10.93 -2.02 -11.50
CA THR A 81 -10.76 -2.19 -12.94
C THR A 81 -9.87 -1.07 -13.46
N PHE A 82 -8.90 -1.40 -14.32
CA PHE A 82 -8.05 -0.39 -14.95
C PHE A 82 -8.87 0.57 -15.83
N GLY A 83 -8.46 1.84 -15.86
CA GLY A 83 -9.17 2.89 -16.62
C GLY A 83 -10.39 3.46 -15.89
N ALA A 84 -10.68 2.99 -14.67
CA ALA A 84 -11.71 3.52 -13.79
C ALA A 84 -11.13 3.81 -12.40
N ALA A 85 -11.77 4.69 -11.63
CA ALA A 85 -11.38 4.89 -10.24
C ALA A 85 -11.45 3.54 -9.47
N PRO A 86 -10.43 3.20 -8.66
CA PRO A 86 -9.36 4.07 -8.17
C PRO A 86 -8.08 4.13 -9.05
N TRP A 87 -8.02 3.41 -10.18
CA TRP A 87 -6.86 3.33 -11.08
C TRP A 87 -7.15 3.89 -12.48
N ALA A 88 -7.28 5.22 -12.57
CA ALA A 88 -7.73 5.90 -13.79
C ALA A 88 -6.61 6.28 -14.77
N ASN A 89 -5.33 6.03 -14.43
CA ASN A 89 -4.17 6.41 -15.24
C ASN A 89 -3.20 5.22 -15.38
N LEU A 90 -2.32 5.25 -16.39
CA LEU A 90 -1.32 4.18 -16.59
C LEU A 90 -0.35 4.04 -15.41
N ALA A 91 -0.07 5.14 -14.71
CA ALA A 91 0.65 5.16 -13.45
C ALA A 91 -0.28 5.73 -12.37
N GLN A 92 -0.36 5.06 -11.22
CA GLN A 92 -1.26 5.44 -10.15
C GLN A 92 -0.57 5.33 -8.79
N GLN A 93 -0.85 6.34 -7.96
CA GLN A 93 -0.53 6.32 -6.54
C GLN A 93 -1.78 5.98 -5.74
N PHE A 94 -1.66 5.02 -4.84
CA PHE A 94 -2.66 4.66 -3.85
C PHE A 94 -2.13 5.02 -2.46
N THR A 95 -2.99 5.64 -1.66
CA THR A 95 -2.64 6.10 -0.32
C THR A 95 -3.51 5.40 0.71
N PHE A 96 -2.87 4.96 1.79
CA PHE A 96 -3.52 4.35 2.95
C PHE A 96 -2.98 5.02 4.22
N VAL A 97 -3.72 4.96 5.32
CA VAL A 97 -3.35 5.58 6.58
C VAL A 97 -3.29 4.52 7.67
N ILE A 98 -2.16 4.45 8.37
CA ILE A 98 -2.06 3.79 9.67
C ILE A 98 -2.44 4.85 10.71
N PRO A 99 -3.59 4.72 11.38
CA PRO A 99 -4.02 5.73 12.35
C PRO A 99 -3.16 5.65 13.61
N ALA A 100 -2.94 6.78 14.27
CA ALA A 100 -2.17 6.88 15.52
C ALA A 100 -2.68 5.92 16.61
N SER A 101 -3.98 5.60 16.62
CA SER A 101 -4.56 4.63 17.56
C SER A 101 -3.94 3.23 17.46
N GLU A 102 -3.47 2.83 16.28
CA GLU A 102 -2.80 1.54 16.06
C GLU A 102 -1.32 1.57 16.49
N LEU A 103 -0.78 2.76 16.72
CA LEU A 103 0.63 3.01 17.03
C LEU A 103 0.90 3.31 18.51
N ALA A 104 -0.11 3.73 19.27
CA ALA A 104 0.01 4.24 20.65
C ALA A 104 0.72 3.33 21.67
N ASN A 105 0.90 2.04 21.39
CA ASN A 105 1.63 1.10 22.24
C ASN A 105 2.80 0.42 21.51
N ARG A 106 3.31 1.04 20.44
CA ARG A 106 4.34 0.48 19.56
C ARG A 106 5.63 1.29 19.56
N ALA A 107 5.81 2.23 20.49
CA ALA A 107 7.08 2.94 20.63
C ALA A 107 8.25 1.95 20.78
N GLY A 108 9.28 2.10 19.94
CA GLY A 108 10.42 1.19 19.84
C GLY A 108 10.24 0.04 18.85
N HIS A 109 9.06 -0.13 18.25
CA HIS A 109 8.78 -1.23 17.33
C HIS A 109 9.28 -0.93 15.92
N ILE A 110 9.60 -2.01 15.19
CA ILE A 110 10.00 -1.96 13.78
C ILE A 110 8.90 -2.62 12.96
N LEU A 111 8.37 -1.88 12.00
CA LEU A 111 7.28 -2.30 11.14
C LEU A 111 7.73 -2.39 9.69
N GLU A 112 6.99 -3.17 8.91
CA GLU A 112 7.13 -3.27 7.46
C GLU A 112 5.76 -3.33 6.77
N ILE A 113 5.72 -2.92 5.51
CA ILE A 113 4.54 -3.03 4.66
C ILE A 113 4.80 -4.06 3.58
N LEU A 114 3.87 -4.98 3.41
CA LEU A 114 3.83 -5.97 2.35
C LEU A 114 2.62 -5.68 1.46
N VAL A 115 2.84 -5.57 0.16
CA VAL A 115 1.76 -5.35 -0.81
C VAL A 115 1.84 -6.41 -1.90
N CYS A 116 0.69 -6.95 -2.26
CA CYS A 116 0.47 -7.81 -3.41
C CYS A 116 -0.51 -7.12 -4.35
N LEU A 117 -0.19 -7.09 -5.63
CA LEU A 117 -1.09 -6.69 -6.70
C LEU A 117 -1.39 -7.94 -7.54
N GLN A 118 -2.65 -8.36 -7.55
CA GLN A 118 -3.14 -9.44 -8.40
C GLN A 118 -3.84 -8.88 -9.62
N VAL A 119 -3.60 -9.47 -10.78
CA VAL A 119 -4.09 -9.00 -12.07
C VAL A 119 -4.70 -10.16 -12.85
N GLY A 120 -5.93 -9.97 -13.37
CA GLY A 120 -6.60 -10.96 -14.22
C GLY A 120 -7.53 -11.93 -13.48
N ILE A 121 -8.35 -12.67 -14.25
CA ILE A 121 -9.43 -13.53 -13.73
C ILE A 121 -9.20 -15.02 -14.06
N ALA A 122 -8.58 -15.32 -15.21
CA ALA A 122 -8.35 -16.69 -15.69
C ALA A 122 -6.87 -17.14 -15.61
N THR A 123 -5.94 -16.18 -15.65
CA THR A 123 -4.52 -16.38 -15.39
C THR A 123 -4.11 -15.22 -14.50
N VAL A 124 -3.93 -15.49 -13.22
CA VAL A 124 -3.60 -14.47 -12.23
C VAL A 124 -2.10 -14.23 -12.32
N ASP A 125 -1.72 -13.01 -12.73
CA ASP A 125 -0.37 -12.51 -12.51
C ASP A 125 -0.32 -11.76 -11.18
N ALA A 126 0.84 -11.78 -10.52
CA ALA A 126 1.01 -11.16 -9.22
C ALA A 126 2.34 -10.41 -9.12
N SER A 127 2.27 -9.15 -8.71
CA SER A 127 3.41 -8.33 -8.35
C SER A 127 3.46 -8.15 -6.83
N PHE A 128 4.65 -8.24 -6.24
CA PHE A 128 4.86 -8.07 -4.81
C PHE A 128 5.87 -6.95 -4.56
N ALA A 129 5.59 -6.12 -3.55
CA ALA A 129 6.52 -5.10 -3.11
C ALA A 129 6.51 -5.00 -1.58
N ARG A 130 7.64 -4.52 -1.05
CA ARG A 130 7.86 -4.29 0.38
C ARG A 130 8.31 -2.87 0.59
N SER A 131 7.89 -2.25 1.69
CA SER A 131 8.49 -0.99 2.12
C SER A 131 9.90 -1.21 2.68
N PRO A 132 10.71 -0.14 2.79
CA PRO A 132 11.74 -0.09 3.81
C PRO A 132 11.15 -0.38 5.20
N LEU A 133 11.97 -0.89 6.11
CA LEU A 133 11.60 -0.96 7.53
C LEU A 133 11.46 0.47 8.07
N PHE A 134 10.48 0.68 8.95
CA PHE A 134 10.29 1.94 9.65
C PHE A 134 10.13 1.71 11.14
N HIS A 135 10.53 2.70 11.93
CA HIS A 135 10.62 2.62 13.37
C HIS A 135 9.64 3.59 14.02
N ILE A 136 8.92 3.11 15.02
CA ILE A 136 8.00 3.95 15.80
C ILE A 136 8.76 4.54 16.99
N THR A 137 8.74 5.85 17.13
CA THR A 137 9.42 6.58 18.21
C THR A 137 8.42 7.06 19.25
N VAL A 138 8.95 7.46 20.41
CA VAL A 138 8.20 8.35 21.30
C VAL A 138 8.02 9.72 20.63
N PRO A 139 7.04 10.53 21.06
CA PRO A 139 6.82 11.88 20.54
C PRO A 139 8.01 12.84 20.70
#